data_AF-L8WCK3-F1
#
_entry.id   AF-L8WCK3-F1
#
_cell.length_a   1.000
_cell.length_b   1.000
_cell.length_c   1.000
_cell.angle_alpha   90.00
_cell.angle_beta   90.00
_cell.angle_gamma   90.00
#
_symmetry.space_group_name_H-M   'P 1'
#
loop_
_entity.id
_entity.type
_entity.pdbx_description
1 polymer ?
#
loop_
_entity_poly.entity_id
_entity_poly.type
_entity_poly.pdbx_seq_one_letter_code
_entity_poly.pdbx_strand_id
1 'polypeptide(L)'
;MIGVLRRLDQLLPRIQFGKAKPIVSEANAPPTDKASLPASRFELQKRDLVRLLGILVHDDPNIQTRVREAGGVQVVLGLCAIDESNPFIREHALFTLRNLLYKNSDNQRIVQEMEPMGKIDENGILRGI
;
A
#
# COMPACT_ATOMS: atom_id res chain seq x y z
N MET A 1 6.05 -5.59 -10.76
CA MET A 1 4.79 -5.31 -10.01
C MET A 1 5.06 -4.86 -8.58
N ILE A 2 5.62 -5.69 -7.69
CA ILE A 2 5.90 -5.30 -6.28
C ILE A 2 6.83 -4.08 -6.17
N GLY A 3 7.88 -4.00 -6.98
CA GLY A 3 8.76 -2.83 -7.01
C GLY A 3 8.05 -1.53 -7.43
N VAL A 4 7.01 -1.61 -8.26
CA VAL A 4 6.19 -0.46 -8.65
C VAL A 4 5.30 -0.03 -7.49
N LEU A 5 4.68 -0.98 -6.78
CA LEU A 5 3.89 -0.69 -5.57
C LEU A 5 4.73 0.03 -4.50
N ARG A 6 5.97 -0.43 -4.27
CA ARG A 6 6.88 0.21 -3.30
C ARG A 6 7.22 1.65 -3.69
N ARG A 7 7.53 1.90 -4.97
CA ARG A 7 7.81 3.26 -5.47
C ARG A 7 6.59 4.17 -5.38
N LEU A 8 5.40 3.65 -5.69
CA LEU A 8 4.17 4.42 -5.57
C LEU A 8 3.86 4.73 -4.09
N ASP A 9 4.08 3.79 -3.16
CA ASP A 9 3.88 4.01 -1.72
C ASP A 9 4.83 5.09 -1.19
N GLN A 10 6.06 5.15 -1.70
CA GLN A 10 7.01 6.23 -1.39
C GLN A 10 6.63 7.58 -2.01
N LEU A 11 6.10 7.58 -3.24
CA LEU A 11 5.79 8.81 -3.98
C LEU A 11 4.48 9.48 -3.53
N LEU A 12 3.52 8.68 -3.07
CA LEU A 12 2.19 9.14 -2.66
C LEU A 12 1.99 8.78 -1.18
N PRO A 13 2.36 9.68 -0.25
CA PRO A 13 2.20 9.45 1.19
C PRO A 13 0.73 9.32 1.57
N ARG A 14 0.43 8.40 2.48
CA ARG A 14 -0.93 8.08 2.90
C ARG A 14 -1.53 9.20 3.75
N ILE A 15 -2.83 9.41 3.61
CA ILE A 15 -3.58 10.36 4.43
C ILE A 15 -4.44 9.58 5.42
N GLN A 16 -4.21 9.77 6.73
CA GLN A 16 -4.98 9.13 7.78
C GLN A 16 -6.18 10.01 8.18
N PHE A 17 -7.23 9.38 8.72
CA PHE A 17 -8.43 10.07 9.20
C PHE A 17 -8.10 11.29 10.06
N GLY A 18 -8.56 12.48 9.62
CA GLY A 18 -8.40 13.73 10.36
C GLY A 18 -7.11 14.51 10.11
N LYS A 19 -6.21 14.06 9.23
CA LYS A 19 -5.03 14.85 8.82
C LYS A 19 -5.33 15.63 7.54
N ALA A 20 -5.23 16.96 7.63
CA ALA A 20 -5.47 17.86 6.51
C ALA A 20 -4.63 17.45 5.29
N LYS A 21 -5.29 17.32 4.13
CA LYS A 21 -4.63 17.18 2.83
C LYS A 21 -3.60 18.32 2.70
N PRO A 22 -2.33 18.05 2.34
CA PRO A 22 -1.39 19.13 2.11
C PRO A 22 -1.98 20.01 1.00
N ILE A 23 -2.31 21.25 1.34
CA ILE A 23 -2.65 22.26 0.36
C ILE A 23 -1.33 22.52 -0.37
N VAL A 24 -1.15 21.87 -1.53
CA VAL A 24 -0.14 22.32 -2.48
C VAL A 24 -0.64 23.67 -2.97
N SER A 25 -0.19 24.75 -2.34
CA SER A 25 -0.47 26.10 -2.81
C SER A 25 0.13 26.25 -4.21
N GLU A 26 -0.72 26.28 -5.23
CA GLU A 26 -0.40 26.57 -6.63
C GLU A 26 0.09 28.03 -6.85
N ALA A 27 0.66 28.67 -5.82
CA ALA A 27 0.89 30.10 -5.84
C ALA A 27 2.24 30.53 -6.44
N ASN A 28 3.15 29.62 -6.82
CA ASN A 28 4.44 29.99 -7.42
C ASN A 28 5.09 28.86 -8.27
N ALA A 29 4.35 28.22 -9.17
CA ALA A 29 4.96 27.34 -10.17
C ALA A 29 5.43 28.16 -11.39
N PRO A 30 6.70 28.05 -11.84
CA PRO A 30 7.11 28.55 -13.16
C PRO A 30 6.29 27.87 -14.26
N PRO A 31 6.19 28.47 -15.47
CA PRO A 31 5.26 28.02 -16.51
C PRO A 31 5.46 26.52 -16.76
N THR A 32 4.39 25.80 -16.53
CA THR A 32 4.30 24.35 -16.49
C THR A 32 4.67 23.75 -17.84
N ASP A 33 5.74 22.95 -17.85
CA ASP A 33 5.96 21.96 -18.88
C ASP A 33 4.72 21.05 -18.96
N LYS A 34 4.12 20.96 -20.15
CA LYS A 34 2.89 20.20 -20.48
C LYS A 34 3.04 18.67 -20.36
N ALA A 35 3.99 18.18 -19.55
CA ALA A 35 4.28 16.77 -19.33
C ALA A 35 4.02 16.29 -17.88
N SER A 36 3.67 17.19 -16.94
CA SER A 36 3.30 16.79 -15.58
C SER A 36 1.88 16.22 -15.54
N LEU A 37 1.82 14.90 -15.39
CA LEU A 37 0.62 14.11 -15.26
C LEU A 37 0.03 14.33 -13.85
N PRO A 38 -1.25 14.71 -13.67
CA PRO A 38 -1.80 15.01 -12.34
C PRO A 38 -1.65 13.81 -11.38
N ALA A 39 -1.36 14.03 -10.10
CA ALA A 39 -1.17 12.94 -9.13
C ALA A 39 -2.39 12.00 -9.02
N SER A 40 -3.60 12.53 -9.28
CA SER A 40 -4.89 11.83 -9.20
C SER A 40 -5.04 10.59 -10.08
N ARG A 41 -4.35 10.52 -11.21
CA ARG A 41 -4.38 9.37 -12.14
C ARG A 41 -3.54 8.19 -11.65
N PHE A 42 -2.61 8.43 -10.73
CA PHE A 42 -1.82 7.37 -10.10
C PHE A 42 -2.46 6.84 -8.81
N GLU A 43 -3.41 7.57 -8.23
CA GLU A 43 -4.13 7.16 -7.01
C GLU A 43 -4.85 5.83 -7.24
N LEU A 44 -5.58 5.67 -8.34
CA LEU A 44 -6.28 4.42 -8.68
C LEU A 44 -5.34 3.33 -9.22
N GLN A 45 -4.18 3.70 -9.78
CA GLN A 45 -3.22 2.74 -10.32
C GLN A 45 -2.69 1.80 -9.23
N LYS A 46 -2.42 2.31 -8.02
CA LYS A 46 -2.04 1.46 -6.87
C LYS A 46 -3.11 0.42 -6.58
N ARG A 47 -4.37 0.86 -6.49
CA ARG A 47 -5.53 -0.01 -6.24
C ARG A 47 -5.63 -1.11 -7.30
N ASP A 48 -5.53 -0.74 -8.57
CA ASP A 48 -5.68 -1.68 -9.68
C ASP A 48 -4.56 -2.71 -9.72
N LEU A 49 -3.32 -2.30 -9.40
CA LEU A 49 -2.19 -3.21 -9.26
C LEU A 49 -2.38 -4.20 -8.10
N VAL A 50 -2.85 -3.72 -6.94
CA VAL A 50 -3.14 -4.58 -5.79
C VAL A 50 -4.26 -5.56 -6.15
N ARG A 51 -5.34 -5.10 -6.79
CA ARG A 51 -6.44 -5.95 -7.23
C ARG A 51 -5.97 -7.04 -8.20
N LEU A 52 -5.19 -6.67 -9.22
CA LEU A 52 -4.64 -7.63 -10.18
C LEU A 52 -3.74 -8.66 -9.49
N LEU A 53 -2.88 -8.22 -8.58
CA LEU A 53 -2.07 -9.12 -7.75
C LEU A 53 -2.96 -10.09 -6.97
N GLY A 54 -4.02 -9.60 -6.30
CA GLY A 54 -4.96 -10.45 -5.57
C GLY A 54 -5.64 -11.53 -6.42
N ILE A 55 -5.92 -11.24 -7.69
CA ILE A 55 -6.45 -12.23 -8.64
C ILE A 55 -5.36 -13.25 -9.00
N LEU A 56 -4.16 -12.79 -9.34
CA LEU A 56 -3.06 -13.65 -9.79
C LEU A 56 -2.57 -14.61 -8.71
N VAL A 57 -2.58 -14.21 -7.44
CA VAL A 57 -2.05 -15.05 -6.35
C VAL A 57 -3.05 -16.10 -5.85
N HIS A 58 -4.29 -16.08 -6.33
CA HIS A 58 -5.35 -16.91 -5.80
C HIS A 58 -5.11 -18.40 -6.11
N ASP A 59 -4.88 -19.19 -5.06
CA ASP A 59 -4.70 -20.66 -5.13
C ASP A 59 -3.51 -21.09 -6.01
N ASP A 60 -2.49 -20.22 -6.19
CA ASP A 60 -1.25 -20.52 -6.91
C ASP A 60 -0.02 -20.40 -5.97
N PRO A 61 0.52 -21.52 -5.47
CA PRO A 61 1.68 -21.53 -4.58
C PRO A 61 2.97 -20.94 -5.19
N ASN A 62 3.14 -21.04 -6.52
CA ASN A 62 4.33 -20.51 -7.20
C ASN A 62 4.27 -18.98 -7.22
N ILE A 63 3.10 -18.41 -7.53
CA ILE A 63 2.92 -16.96 -7.51
C ILE A 63 2.99 -16.43 -6.08
N GLN A 64 2.36 -17.10 -5.11
CA GLN A 64 2.48 -16.75 -3.69
C GLN A 64 3.95 -16.72 -3.23
N THR A 65 4.75 -17.71 -3.62
CA THR A 65 6.19 -17.79 -3.31
C THR A 65 6.97 -16.65 -3.95
N ARG A 66 6.75 -16.36 -5.24
CA ARG A 66 7.42 -15.24 -5.92
C ARG A 66 7.09 -13.89 -5.29
N VAL A 67 5.85 -13.72 -4.84
CA VAL A 67 5.43 -12.49 -4.16
C VAL A 67 6.08 -12.39 -2.78
N ARG A 68 6.17 -13.50 -2.05
CA ARG A 68 6.90 -13.61 -0.79
C ARG A 68 8.37 -13.20 -0.95
N GLU A 69 9.08 -13.81 -1.90
CA GLU A 69 10.49 -13.56 -2.17
C GLU A 69 10.77 -12.10 -2.55
N ALA A 70 9.80 -11.43 -3.17
CA ALA A 70 9.88 -10.00 -3.47
C ALA A 70 9.59 -9.08 -2.26
N GLY A 71 9.32 -9.64 -1.07
CA GLY A 71 8.87 -8.91 0.12
C GLY A 71 7.46 -8.33 -0.03
N GLY A 72 6.63 -8.96 -0.87
CA GLY A 72 5.29 -8.48 -1.22
C GLY A 72 4.27 -8.64 -0.10
N VAL A 73 4.44 -9.62 0.79
CA VAL A 73 3.53 -9.85 1.93
C VAL A 73 3.50 -8.62 2.84
N GLN A 74 4.68 -8.10 3.21
CA GLN A 74 4.84 -6.90 4.03
C GLN A 74 4.27 -5.66 3.34
N VAL A 75 4.50 -5.52 2.03
CA VAL A 75 3.98 -4.39 1.25
C VAL A 75 2.45 -4.40 1.23
N VAL A 76 1.83 -5.54 0.93
CA VAL A 76 0.36 -5.66 0.89
C VAL A 76 -0.23 -5.45 2.28
N LEU A 77 0.38 -6.01 3.32
CA LEU A 77 -0.04 -5.79 4.71
C LEU A 77 0.01 -4.30 5.07
N GLY A 78 1.05 -3.58 4.66
CA GLY A 78 1.15 -2.14 4.83
C GLY A 78 -0.05 -1.41 4.21
N LEU A 79 -0.50 -1.82 3.03
CA LEU A 79 -1.63 -1.21 2.33
C LEU A 79 -3.00 -1.49 2.97
N CYS A 80 -3.07 -2.33 4.01
CA CYS A 80 -4.28 -2.54 4.80
C CYS A 80 -4.56 -1.38 5.78
N ALA A 81 -3.64 -0.44 5.94
CA ALA A 81 -3.90 0.79 6.67
C ALA A 81 -4.90 1.68 5.93
N ILE A 82 -5.66 2.47 6.68
CA ILE A 82 -6.61 3.42 6.12
C ILE A 82 -5.86 4.52 5.34
N ASP A 83 -6.38 4.84 4.16
CA ASP A 83 -5.90 5.95 3.32
C ASP A 83 -7.11 6.73 2.76
N GLU A 84 -7.31 7.96 3.22
CA GLU A 84 -8.40 8.84 2.75
C GLU A 84 -8.24 9.22 1.27
N SER A 85 -7.01 9.23 0.75
CA SER A 85 -6.76 9.51 -0.67
C SER A 85 -7.18 8.35 -1.57
N ASN A 86 -7.29 7.14 -1.01
CA ASN A 86 -7.69 5.95 -1.76
C ASN A 86 -8.57 5.03 -0.89
N PRO A 87 -9.86 5.36 -0.73
CA PRO A 87 -10.75 4.65 0.19
C PRO A 87 -11.00 3.18 -0.17
N PHE A 88 -10.60 2.73 -1.37
CA PHE A 88 -10.76 1.34 -1.83
C PHE A 88 -9.49 0.49 -1.71
N ILE A 89 -8.32 1.11 -1.48
CA ILE A 89 -7.05 0.36 -1.49
C ILE A 89 -7.01 -0.67 -0.36
N ARG A 90 -7.61 -0.33 0.79
CA ARG A 90 -7.63 -1.17 1.97
C ARG A 90 -8.37 -2.49 1.72
N GLU A 91 -9.55 -2.43 1.11
CA GLU A 91 -10.39 -3.59 0.84
C GLU A 91 -9.70 -4.52 -0.16
N HIS A 92 -9.06 -3.95 -1.19
CA HIS A 92 -8.27 -4.73 -2.15
C HIS A 92 -6.99 -5.31 -1.54
N ALA A 93 -6.34 -4.57 -0.62
CA ALA A 93 -5.18 -5.06 0.11
C ALA A 93 -5.54 -6.23 1.02
N LEU A 94 -6.66 -6.13 1.77
CA LEU A 94 -7.17 -7.22 2.61
C LEU A 94 -7.52 -8.46 1.79
N PHE A 95 -8.20 -8.30 0.65
CA PHE A 95 -8.48 -9.40 -0.27
C PHE A 95 -7.20 -10.07 -0.78
N THR A 96 -6.23 -9.26 -1.20
CA THR A 96 -4.93 -9.74 -1.70
C THR A 96 -4.15 -10.47 -0.62
N LEU A 97 -4.13 -9.91 0.60
CA LEU A 97 -3.48 -10.52 1.76
C LEU A 97 -4.11 -11.86 2.09
N ARG A 98 -5.45 -11.94 2.13
CA ARG A 98 -6.16 -13.22 2.31
C ARG A 98 -5.70 -14.26 1.30
N ASN A 99 -5.58 -13.88 0.03
CA ASN A 99 -5.15 -14.82 -1.02
C ASN A 99 -3.68 -15.20 -0.91
N LEU A 100 -2.80 -14.29 -0.47
CA LEU A 100 -1.39 -14.61 -0.18
C LEU A 100 -1.24 -15.60 0.97
N LEU A 101 -2.11 -15.53 1.98
CA LEU A 101 -2.05 -16.39 3.17
C LEU A 101 -2.81 -17.71 3.00
N TYR A 102 -3.71 -17.80 2.02
CA TYR A 102 -4.55 -18.97 1.82
C TYR A 102 -3.71 -20.20 1.50
N LYS A 103 -3.80 -21.23 2.36
CA LYS A 103 -3.04 -22.49 2.29
C LYS A 103 -1.52 -22.34 2.17
N ASN A 104 -0.97 -21.20 2.63
CA ASN A 104 0.46 -20.92 2.53
C ASN A 104 1.06 -20.65 3.91
N SER A 105 1.58 -21.69 4.55
CA SER A 105 2.15 -21.63 5.91
C SER A 105 3.33 -20.68 6.00
N ASP A 106 4.16 -20.62 4.96
CA ASP A 106 5.36 -19.77 4.96
C ASP A 106 4.97 -18.28 4.93
N ASN A 107 3.94 -17.92 4.16
CA ASN A 107 3.41 -16.56 4.15
C ASN A 107 2.71 -16.23 5.48
N GLN A 108 2.00 -17.19 6.08
CA GLN A 108 1.41 -17.02 7.41
C GLN A 108 2.47 -16.77 8.48
N ARG A 109 3.59 -17.51 8.41
CA ARG A 109 4.71 -17.37 9.34
C ARG A 109 5.30 -15.96 9.31
N ILE A 110 5.44 -15.36 8.13
CA ILE A 110 5.89 -13.95 8.00
C ILE A 110 5.01 -13.00 8.80
N VAL A 111 3.69 -13.18 8.79
CA VAL A 111 2.77 -12.32 9.55
C VAL A 111 2.81 -12.63 11.04
N GLN A 112 3.00 -13.90 11.42
CA GLN A 112 3.11 -14.31 12.83
C GLN A 112 4.40 -13.81 13.49
N GLU A 113 5.49 -13.71 12.73
CA GLU A 113 6.79 -13.22 13.21
C GLU A 113 6.84 -11.68 13.29
N MET A 114 5.79 -10.97 12.87
CA MET A 114 5.73 -9.52 13.00
C MET A 114 5.34 -9.11 14.41
N GLU A 115 6.17 -8.27 15.01
CA GLU A 115 5.89 -7.66 16.30
C GLU A 115 5.30 -6.25 16.14
N PRO A 116 4.28 -5.89 16.93
CA PRO A 116 3.82 -4.51 17.02
C PRO A 116 4.95 -3.61 17.54
N MET A 117 5.36 -2.61 16.75
CA MET A 117 6.38 -1.65 17.18
C MET A 117 5.82 -0.55 18.11
N GLY A 118 4.50 -0.39 18.18
CA GLY A 118 3.87 0.69 18.93
C GLY A 118 2.53 1.15 18.40
N LYS A 119 1.97 2.21 19.00
CA LYS A 119 0.77 2.91 18.54
C LYS A 119 1.15 4.29 17.99
N ILE A 120 0.52 4.67 16.89
CA ILE A 120 0.65 6.03 16.34
C ILE A 120 -0.26 6.94 17.17
N ASP A 121 0.32 7.98 17.78
CA ASP A 121 -0.45 8.99 18.52
C ASP A 121 -1.16 9.98 17.57
N GLU A 122 -1.98 10.88 18.13
CA GLU A 122 -2.75 11.89 17.37
C GLU A 122 -1.84 12.80 16.52
N ASN A 123 -0.58 12.95 16.90
CA ASN A 123 0.42 13.74 16.18
C ASN A 123 1.14 12.94 15.08
N GLY A 124 0.83 11.66 14.92
CA GLY A 124 1.51 10.78 13.96
C GLY A 124 2.83 10.21 14.45
N ILE A 125 3.16 10.32 15.73
CA ILE A 125 4.42 9.82 16.30
C ILE A 125 4.20 8.38 16.76
N LEU A 126 5.12 7.49 16.37
CA LEU A 126 5.13 6.11 16.85
C LEU A 126 5.57 6.11 18.32
N ARG A 127 4.65 5.74 19.22
CA ARG A 127 4.95 5.52 20.63
C ARG A 127 5.05 4.04 20.91
N GLY A 128 6.02 3.65 21.73
CA GLY A 128 6.17 2.27 22.20
C GLY A 128 4.88 1.73 22.81
N ILE A 129 4.80 0.39 22.87
CA ILE A 129 3.63 -0.35 23.36
C ILE A 129 3.34 -0.01 24.83
#